data_AF-A0AAV8XLW6-F1
#
_entry.id   AF-A0AAV8XLW6-F1
#
_cell.length_a   1.000
_cell.length_b   1.000
_cell.length_c   1.000
_cell.angle_alpha   90.00
_cell.angle_beta   90.00
_cell.angle_gamma   90.00
#
_symmetry.space_group_name_H-M   'P 1'
#
loop_
_entity.id
_entity.type
_entity.pdbx_description
1 polymer ?
#
loop_
_entity_poly.entity_id
_entity_poly.type
_entity_poly.pdbx_seq_one_letter_code
_entity_poly.pdbx_strand_id
1 'polypeptide(L)'
;MSLARLSAKLKTERQIYWGKNLENVKIPNTFTADCGLPEFITSLDNPSYIQIFYLLITDDILNHIVFQTNLYSEQQFQTTGKTYKTTNITEMKTFLGTNLLMAIKKYLSY
;
A
#
# COMPACT_ATOMS: atom_id res chain seq x y z
N MET A 1 38.03 28.80 11.72
CA MET A 1 37.01 29.50 10.90
C MET A 1 36.10 30.26 11.87
N SER A 2 36.02 31.60 11.79
CA SER A 2 35.38 32.46 12.82
C SER A 2 33.87 32.24 12.94
N LEU A 3 33.34 32.20 14.18
CA LEU A 3 31.89 32.15 14.50
C LEU A 3 31.06 33.22 13.78
N ALA A 4 31.67 34.38 13.49
CA ALA A 4 31.04 35.46 12.73
C ALA A 4 30.70 35.05 11.28
N ARG A 5 31.49 34.15 10.66
CA ARG A 5 31.25 33.66 9.30
C ARG A 5 30.12 32.62 9.24
N LEU A 6 29.94 31.82 10.29
CA LEU A 6 28.83 30.87 10.43
C LEU A 6 27.49 31.59 10.62
N SER A 7 27.47 32.63 11.46
CA SER A 7 26.29 33.47 11.68
C SER A 7 25.86 34.22 10.41
N ALA A 8 26.81 34.76 9.64
CA ALA A 8 26.52 35.38 8.35
C ALA A 8 25.94 34.39 7.32
N LYS A 9 26.41 33.13 7.32
CA LYS A 9 25.92 32.08 6.42
C LYS A 9 24.47 31.68 6.74
N LEU A 10 24.12 31.55 8.03
CA LEU A 10 22.76 31.28 8.49
C LEU A 10 21.80 32.45 8.24
N LYS A 11 22.29 33.71 8.29
CA LYS A 11 21.50 34.90 7.92
C LYS A 11 21.19 34.97 6.42
N THR A 12 21.89 34.17 5.60
CA THR A 12 21.67 34.07 4.15
C THR A 12 20.67 32.96 3.80
N GLU A 13 20.26 32.14 4.77
CA GLU A 13 19.11 31.25 4.60
C GLU A 13 17.84 32.09 4.70
N ARG A 14 17.05 32.12 3.61
CA ARG A 14 15.79 32.86 3.55
C ARG A 14 14.94 32.55 4.78
N GLN A 15 14.81 33.53 5.67
CA GLN A 15 13.85 33.49 6.77
C GLN A 15 12.45 33.21 6.19
N ILE A 16 11.87 32.08 6.59
CA ILE A 16 10.50 31.71 6.21
C ILE A 16 9.56 32.62 7.00
N TYR A 17 8.98 33.61 6.34
CA TYR A 17 8.04 34.56 6.93
C TYR A 17 6.61 34.12 6.64
N TRP A 18 5.86 33.77 7.69
CA TRP A 18 4.43 33.47 7.62
C TRP A 18 3.62 34.77 7.78
N GLY A 19 3.42 35.48 6.68
CA GLY A 19 2.64 36.73 6.64
C GLY A 19 1.36 36.60 5.83
N LYS A 20 0.38 37.47 6.10
CA LYS A 20 -0.87 37.55 5.31
C LYS A 20 -0.67 38.22 3.94
N ASN A 21 0.52 38.75 3.67
CA ASN A 21 0.82 39.53 2.48
C ASN A 21 1.21 38.60 1.31
N LEU A 22 0.21 38.19 0.53
CA LEU A 22 0.33 37.20 -0.54
C LEU A 22 0.80 37.80 -1.89
N GLU A 23 1.01 39.11 -1.96
CA GLU A 23 1.33 39.82 -3.22
C GLU A 23 2.60 39.31 -3.92
N ASN A 24 3.52 38.67 -3.18
CA ASN A 24 4.76 38.10 -3.69
C ASN A 24 4.84 36.56 -3.60
N VAL A 25 3.75 35.90 -3.19
CA VAL A 25 3.69 34.45 -3.18
C VAL A 25 3.39 34.00 -4.61
N LYS A 26 4.43 33.57 -5.33
CA LYS A 26 4.25 32.81 -6.57
C LYS A 26 3.61 31.49 -6.19
N ILE A 27 2.28 31.43 -6.25
CA ILE A 27 1.54 30.17 -6.20
C ILE A 27 2.10 29.34 -7.36
N PRO A 28 2.72 28.18 -7.10
CA PRO A 28 3.12 27.30 -8.18
C PRO A 28 1.89 27.03 -9.05
N ASN A 29 2.03 27.09 -10.37
CA ASN A 29 0.97 26.68 -11.28
C ASN A 29 0.43 25.31 -10.83
N THR A 30 -0.88 25.09 -11.02
CA THR A 30 -1.64 23.89 -10.63
C THR A 30 -0.75 22.65 -10.63
N PHE A 31 -0.70 21.94 -9.49
CA PHE A 31 0.07 20.72 -9.36
C PHE A 31 -0.22 19.80 -10.55
N THR A 32 0.80 19.59 -11.37
CA THR A 32 0.77 18.69 -12.52
C THR A 32 1.79 17.61 -12.23
N ALA A 33 1.30 16.40 -12.09
CA ALA A 33 2.11 15.21 -11.95
C ALA A 33 1.61 14.17 -12.93
N ASP A 34 2.51 13.33 -13.40
CA ASP A 34 2.16 12.18 -14.21
C ASP A 34 1.15 11.33 -13.44
N CYS A 35 -0.01 11.11 -14.05
CA CYS A 35 -1.10 10.33 -13.49
C CYS A 35 -1.55 9.29 -14.51
N GLY A 36 -1.89 8.09 -14.04
CA GLY A 36 -2.31 6.99 -14.91
C GLY A 36 -1.77 5.64 -14.47
N LEU A 37 -1.96 4.65 -15.34
CA LEU A 37 -1.44 3.31 -15.11
C LEU A 37 0.07 3.28 -15.41
N PRO A 38 0.85 2.57 -14.58
CA PRO A 38 2.26 2.33 -14.86
C PRO A 38 2.46 1.59 -16.20
N GLU A 39 3.64 1.80 -16.80
CA GLU A 39 4.01 1.20 -18.09
C GLU A 39 3.92 -0.33 -18.09
N PHE A 40 4.26 -0.98 -16.97
CA PHE A 40 4.19 -2.44 -16.84
C PHE A 40 2.75 -2.99 -16.90
N ILE A 41 1.73 -2.15 -16.66
CA ILE A 41 0.33 -2.54 -16.80
C ILE A 41 -0.13 -2.29 -18.24
N THR A 42 0.26 -1.15 -18.83
CA THR A 42 -0.13 -0.78 -20.20
C THR A 42 0.54 -1.62 -21.28
N SER A 43 1.69 -2.23 -20.97
CA SER A 43 2.44 -3.11 -21.86
C SER A 43 2.00 -4.58 -21.82
N LEU A 44 1.03 -4.94 -20.97
CA LEU A 44 0.50 -6.31 -20.93
C LEU A 44 -0.29 -6.61 -22.21
N ASP A 45 0.03 -7.74 -22.84
CA ASP A 45 -0.73 -8.23 -23.99
C ASP A 45 -2.02 -8.91 -23.51
N ASN A 46 -3.15 -8.29 -23.84
CA ASN A 46 -4.52 -8.75 -23.54
C ASN A 46 -4.68 -9.39 -22.14
N PRO A 47 -4.40 -8.66 -21.03
CA PRO A 47 -4.43 -9.23 -19.70
C PRO A 47 -5.87 -9.58 -19.29
N SER A 48 -6.04 -10.79 -18.76
CA SER A 48 -7.29 -11.20 -18.13
C SER A 48 -7.53 -10.43 -16.82
N TYR A 49 -8.80 -10.30 -16.41
CA TYR A 49 -9.16 -9.63 -15.16
C TYR A 49 -8.46 -10.24 -13.93
N ILE A 50 -8.24 -11.56 -13.93
CA ILE A 50 -7.58 -12.25 -12.82
C ILE A 50 -6.08 -11.95 -12.78
N GLN A 51 -5.42 -11.77 -13.93
CA GLN A 51 -4.01 -11.37 -13.99
C GLN A 51 -3.84 -9.96 -13.43
N ILE A 52 -4.73 -9.03 -13.77
CA ILE A 52 -4.72 -7.67 -13.19
C ILE A 52 -4.92 -7.74 -11.67
N PHE A 53 -5.83 -8.57 -11.19
CA PHE A 53 -6.05 -8.76 -9.75
C PHE A 53 -4.81 -9.29 -9.03
N TYR A 54 -4.07 -10.23 -9.63
CA TYR A 54 -2.83 -10.76 -9.05
C TYR A 54 -1.65 -9.79 -9.07
N LEU A 55 -1.74 -8.65 -9.77
CA LEU A 55 -0.78 -7.55 -9.59
C LEU A 55 -0.97 -6.84 -8.24
N LEU A 56 -2.20 -6.83 -7.72
CA LEU A 56 -2.52 -6.23 -6.41
C LEU A 56 -2.29 -7.23 -5.27
N ILE A 57 -2.66 -8.49 -5.51
CA ILE A 57 -2.48 -9.60 -4.56
C ILE A 57 -1.46 -10.56 -5.16
N THR A 58 -0.18 -10.22 -4.97
CA THR A 58 0.94 -11.00 -5.50
C THR A 58 1.07 -12.36 -4.79
N ASP A 59 1.82 -13.28 -5.41
CA ASP A 59 2.09 -14.58 -4.79
C ASP A 59 2.82 -14.44 -3.45
N ASP A 60 3.70 -13.44 -3.29
CA ASP A 60 4.37 -13.17 -2.02
C ASP A 60 3.38 -12.79 -0.91
N ILE A 61 2.42 -11.91 -1.22
CA ILE A 61 1.36 -11.55 -0.28
C ILE A 61 0.53 -12.77 0.07
N LEU A 62 0.13 -13.58 -0.92
CA LEU A 62 -0.64 -14.81 -0.70
C LEU A 62 0.11 -15.80 0.18
N ASN A 63 1.38 -16.04 -0.12
CA ASN A 63 2.25 -16.93 0.65
C ASN A 63 2.39 -16.45 2.09
N HIS A 64 2.57 -15.14 2.28
CA HIS A 64 2.68 -14.55 3.60
C HIS A 64 1.36 -14.70 4.40
N ILE A 65 0.20 -14.48 3.77
CA ILE A 65 -1.10 -14.67 4.42
C ILE A 65 -1.26 -16.14 4.84
N VAL A 66 -1.01 -17.09 3.93
CA VAL A 66 -1.10 -18.54 4.23
C VAL A 66 -0.19 -18.93 5.37
N PHE A 67 1.06 -18.46 5.35
CA PHE A 67 2.03 -18.72 6.42
C PHE A 67 1.53 -18.21 7.77
N GLN A 68 1.09 -16.94 7.85
CA GLN A 68 0.62 -16.35 9.09
C GLN A 68 -0.66 -17.02 9.62
N THR A 69 -1.59 -17.40 8.73
CA THR A 69 -2.81 -18.15 9.11
C THR A 69 -2.47 -19.51 9.71
N ASN A 70 -1.51 -20.22 9.13
CA ASN A 70 -1.05 -21.52 9.65
C ASN A 70 -0.28 -21.37 10.96
N LEU A 71 0.57 -20.35 11.08
CA LEU A 71 1.27 -20.04 12.32
C LEU A 71 0.28 -19.75 13.46
N TYR A 72 -0.76 -18.96 13.20
CA TYR A 72 -1.79 -18.67 14.19
C TYR A 72 -2.56 -19.92 14.62
N SER A 73 -2.84 -20.82 13.68
CA SER A 73 -3.48 -22.11 13.95
C SER A 73 -2.65 -22.97 14.90
N GLU A 74 -1.32 -22.99 14.72
CA GLU A 74 -0.37 -23.67 15.61
C GLU A 74 -0.32 -23.02 17.00
N GLN A 75 -0.25 -21.68 17.07
CA GLN A 75 -0.27 -20.95 18.35
C GLN A 75 -1.55 -21.23 19.15
N GLN A 76 -2.68 -21.33 18.47
CA GLN A 76 -3.95 -21.67 19.10
C GLN A 76 -3.99 -23.12 19.60
N PHE A 77 -3.38 -24.06 18.88
CA PHE A 77 -3.20 -25.43 19.35
C PHE A 77 -2.37 -25.46 20.64
N GLN A 78 -1.26 -24.74 20.70
CA GLN A 78 -0.40 -24.67 21.89
C GLN A 78 -1.12 -24.06 23.11
N THR A 79 -2.04 -23.10 22.88
CA THR A 79 -2.77 -22.41 23.96
C THR A 79 -4.01 -23.17 24.43
N THR A 80 -4.75 -23.77 23.51
CA THR A 80 -6.10 -24.31 23.79
C THR A 80 -6.20 -25.83 23.60
N GLY A 81 -5.19 -26.47 23.00
CA GLY A 81 -5.23 -27.87 22.59
C GLY A 81 -6.13 -28.14 21.37
N LYS A 82 -6.80 -27.12 20.80
CA LYS A 82 -7.67 -27.29 19.64
C LYS A 82 -6.85 -27.40 18.36
N THR A 83 -7.05 -28.48 17.62
CA THR A 83 -6.42 -28.68 16.31
C THR A 83 -7.21 -27.95 15.23
N TYR A 84 -6.52 -27.11 14.47
CA TYR A 84 -7.06 -26.48 13.26
C TYR A 84 -6.39 -27.08 12.02
N LYS A 85 -7.14 -27.20 10.94
CA LYS A 85 -6.59 -27.64 9.65
C LYS A 85 -5.74 -26.50 9.07
N THR A 86 -4.50 -26.82 8.66
CA THR A 86 -3.65 -25.88 7.93
C THR A 86 -4.25 -25.53 6.57
N THR A 87 -4.18 -24.27 6.20
CA THR A 87 -4.62 -23.78 4.89
C THR A 87 -3.51 -23.81 3.85
N ASN A 88 -3.91 -23.70 2.58
CA ASN A 88 -3.02 -23.63 1.43
C ASN A 88 -3.41 -22.49 0.48
N ILE A 89 -2.58 -22.21 -0.53
CA ILE A 89 -2.79 -21.11 -1.47
C ILE A 89 -4.13 -21.24 -2.21
N THR A 90 -4.53 -22.45 -2.62
CA THR A 90 -5.78 -22.68 -3.35
C THR A 90 -7.00 -22.36 -2.48
N GLU A 91 -6.99 -22.82 -1.23
CA GLU A 91 -8.02 -22.50 -0.25
C GLU A 91 -8.08 -20.99 0.02
N MET A 92 -6.92 -20.33 0.17
CA MET A 92 -6.86 -18.87 0.36
C MET A 92 -7.38 -18.10 -0.85
N LYS A 93 -7.03 -18.50 -2.07
CA LYS A 93 -7.58 -17.92 -3.31
C LYS A 93 -9.09 -18.10 -3.40
N THR A 94 -9.60 -19.26 -2.98
CA THR A 94 -11.04 -19.54 -2.93
C THR A 94 -11.75 -18.67 -1.90
N PHE A 95 -11.15 -18.49 -0.72
CA PHE A 95 -11.65 -17.61 0.32
C PHE A 95 -11.74 -16.15 -0.17
N LEU A 96 -10.69 -15.63 -0.80
CA LEU A 96 -10.70 -14.28 -1.39
C LEU A 96 -11.73 -14.13 -2.51
N GLY A 97 -11.84 -15.12 -3.39
CA GLY A 97 -12.84 -15.14 -4.46
C GLY A 97 -14.28 -15.13 -3.94
N THR A 98 -14.53 -15.86 -2.86
CA THR A 98 -15.84 -15.89 -2.19
C THR A 98 -16.16 -14.52 -1.57
N ASN A 99 -15.18 -13.89 -0.91
CA ASN A 99 -15.31 -12.53 -0.37
C ASN A 99 -15.63 -11.50 -1.46
N LEU A 100 -14.94 -11.58 -2.60
CA LEU A 100 -15.19 -10.69 -3.73
C LEU A 100 -16.60 -10.89 -4.31
N LEU A 101 -17.02 -12.16 -4.47
CA LEU A 101 -18.37 -12.48 -4.94
C LEU A 101 -19.45 -11.96 -3.99
N MET A 102 -19.25 -12.10 -2.68
CA MET A 102 -20.17 -11.59 -1.66
C MET A 102 -20.25 -10.06 -1.70
N ALA A 103 -19.12 -9.37 -1.85
CA ALA A 103 -19.08 -7.92 -2.01
C ALA A 103 -19.88 -7.45 -3.25
N ILE A 104 -19.71 -8.12 -4.40
CA ILE A 104 -20.47 -7.82 -5.62
C ILE A 104 -21.97 -8.04 -5.42
N LYS A 105 -22.34 -9.16 -4.77
CA LYS A 105 -23.74 -9.47 -4.49
C LYS A 105 -24.33 -8.69 -3.31
N LYS A 106 -23.53 -7.85 -2.63
CA LYS A 106 -23.91 -7.10 -1.43
C LYS A 106 -24.41 -7.99 -0.28
N TYR A 107 -23.87 -9.19 -0.17
CA TYR A 107 -24.10 -10.08 0.98
C TYR A 107 -22.99 -9.90 2.02
N LEU A 108 -23.34 -10.10 3.29
CA LEU A 108 -22.35 -10.13 4.37
C LEU A 108 -21.49 -11.39 4.22
N SER A 109 -20.18 -11.17 4.26
CA SER A 109 -19.17 -12.19 4.45
C SER A 109 -19.02 -12.46 5.95
N TYR A 110 -19.13 -13.71 6.37
CA TYR A 110 -18.84 -14.15 7.75
C TYR A 110 -17.39 -14.63 7.88
#